data_AF-A0A351DVL8-F1
#
_entry.id   AF-A0A351DVL8-F1
#
_cell.length_a   1.000
_cell.length_b   1.000
_cell.length_c   1.000
_cell.angle_alpha   90.00
_cell.angle_beta   90.00
_cell.angle_gamma   90.00
#
_symmetry.space_group_name_H-M   'P 1'
#
loop_
_entity.id
_entity.type
_entity.pdbx_description
1 polymer ?
#
loop_
_entity_poly.entity_id
_entity_poly.type
_entity_poly.pdbx_seq_one_letter_code
_entity_poly.pdbx_strand_id
1 'polypeptide(L)'
;MRYVLTLTLALFASSFGIGQTTLPWQPDADGDGFIGAEDLIQFLTVYTTQWGPDLSVPCDYQGTSMETLFADLINGDATLDSLYFAYSIYDSALVFVPECPEQVMAYNAVERSGVIRSFDRLVLDDGRTVITSGEEIDGFFAFFDWRFDPDGGVYSLEFGDAAIVAEAAPFFGGLWHYANDHFGLPLPESWNLDELGLHFPAYESTLEQYGEFQFVPYWSATED
;
A
#
# COMPACT_ATOMS: atom_id res chain seq x y z
N MET A 1 30.80 -48.23 -13.57
CA MET A 1 30.34 -46.85 -13.86
C MET A 1 28.89 -46.76 -14.32
N ARG A 2 28.35 -47.68 -15.13
CA ARG A 2 26.93 -47.63 -15.58
C ARG A 2 25.89 -47.65 -14.46
N TYR A 3 26.08 -48.44 -13.39
CA TYR A 3 25.12 -48.55 -12.29
C TYR A 3 25.14 -47.39 -11.29
N VAL A 4 26.26 -46.65 -11.19
CA VAL A 4 26.35 -45.48 -10.30
C VAL A 4 25.57 -44.32 -10.90
N LEU A 5 25.66 -44.14 -12.23
CA LEU A 5 24.96 -43.07 -12.94
C LEU A 5 23.42 -43.24 -12.90
N THR A 6 22.91 -44.48 -13.01
CA THR A 6 21.46 -44.76 -12.91
C THR A 6 20.92 -44.57 -11.50
N LEU A 7 21.70 -44.89 -10.45
CA LEU A 7 21.26 -44.68 -9.08
C LEU A 7 21.23 -43.19 -8.71
N THR A 8 22.19 -42.39 -9.20
CA THR A 8 22.16 -40.93 -9.05
C THR A 8 21.06 -40.26 -9.85
N LEU A 9 20.69 -40.78 -11.03
CA LEU A 9 19.58 -40.23 -11.81
C LEU A 9 18.21 -40.53 -11.18
N ALA A 10 18.08 -41.70 -10.53
CA ALA A 10 16.87 -42.05 -9.78
C ALA A 10 16.72 -41.25 -8.47
N LEU A 11 17.83 -40.86 -7.83
CA LEU A 11 17.84 -40.01 -6.63
C LEU A 11 17.58 -38.52 -6.91
N PHE A 12 17.84 -38.03 -8.13
CA PHE A 12 17.48 -36.66 -8.54
C PHE A 12 16.02 -36.55 -9.02
N ALA A 13 15.42 -37.65 -9.50
CA ALA A 13 14.00 -37.67 -9.87
C ALA A 13 13.06 -37.64 -8.65
N SER A 14 13.53 -38.05 -7.47
CA SER A 14 12.77 -37.94 -6.21
C SER A 14 12.86 -36.57 -5.54
N SER A 15 13.54 -35.58 -6.15
CA SER A 15 13.70 -34.23 -5.59
C SER A 15 12.80 -33.17 -6.24
N PHE A 16 12.02 -33.52 -7.25
CA PHE A 16 10.99 -32.66 -7.85
C PHE A 16 9.59 -33.19 -7.51
N GLY A 17 9.33 -33.37 -6.21
CA GLY A 17 7.97 -33.21 -5.74
C GLY A 17 7.64 -31.74 -5.89
N ILE A 18 6.99 -31.37 -7.00
CA ILE A 18 6.21 -30.13 -7.03
C ILE A 18 5.23 -30.33 -5.88
N GLY A 19 5.49 -29.68 -4.74
CA GLY A 19 4.61 -29.75 -3.60
C GLY A 19 3.23 -29.38 -4.09
N GLN A 20 2.31 -30.33 -4.06
CA GLN A 20 0.90 -30.03 -4.19
C GLN A 20 0.65 -28.89 -3.20
N THR A 21 0.25 -27.74 -3.71
CA THR A 21 -0.17 -26.64 -2.86
C THR A 21 -1.29 -27.20 -2.01
N THR A 22 -1.12 -27.26 -0.69
CA THR A 22 -2.15 -27.68 0.26
C THR A 22 -3.23 -26.59 0.32
N LEU A 23 -3.95 -26.44 -0.78
CA LEU A 23 -5.20 -25.72 -0.84
C LEU A 23 -6.26 -26.68 -0.28
N PRO A 24 -7.21 -26.19 0.53
CA PRO A 24 -8.21 -27.03 1.16
C PRO A 24 -8.97 -27.94 0.19
N TRP A 25 -9.11 -27.53 -1.08
CA TRP A 25 -9.82 -28.24 -2.14
C TRP A 25 -8.96 -28.31 -3.40
N GLN A 26 -8.21 -29.39 -3.56
CA GLN A 26 -7.41 -29.65 -4.74
C GLN A 26 -8.22 -30.49 -5.76
N PRO A 27 -8.24 -30.13 -7.07
CA PRO A 27 -8.94 -30.92 -8.09
C PRO A 27 -8.41 -32.35 -8.32
N ASP A 28 -7.17 -32.59 -7.87
CA ASP A 28 -6.46 -33.87 -7.82
C ASP A 28 -6.19 -34.12 -6.32
N ALA A 29 -7.22 -34.60 -5.65
CA ALA A 29 -7.31 -34.67 -4.19
C ALA A 29 -6.62 -35.92 -3.63
N ASP A 30 -6.49 -36.97 -4.44
CA ASP A 30 -5.70 -38.16 -4.10
C ASP A 30 -4.23 -38.10 -4.55
N GLY A 31 -3.87 -37.10 -5.38
CA GLY A 31 -2.51 -36.81 -5.79
C GLY A 31 -1.93 -37.80 -6.79
N ASP A 32 -2.79 -38.48 -7.55
CA ASP A 32 -2.39 -39.42 -8.59
C ASP A 32 -1.99 -38.74 -9.92
N GLY A 33 -2.21 -37.42 -10.02
CA GLY A 33 -1.88 -36.60 -11.19
C GLY A 33 -2.95 -36.63 -12.29
N PHE A 34 -4.12 -37.20 -12.00
CA PHE A 34 -5.30 -37.20 -12.85
C PHE A 34 -6.51 -36.63 -12.09
N ILE A 35 -7.60 -36.36 -12.81
CA ILE A 35 -8.90 -36.04 -12.20
C ILE A 35 -9.80 -37.24 -12.45
N GLY A 36 -9.94 -38.07 -11.43
CA GLY A 36 -10.67 -39.32 -11.43
C GLY A 36 -12.04 -39.24 -10.72
N ALA A 37 -12.67 -40.41 -10.62
CA ALA A 37 -13.94 -40.55 -9.91
C ALA A 37 -13.78 -40.33 -8.41
N GLU A 38 -12.62 -40.65 -7.84
CA GLU A 38 -12.31 -40.45 -6.42
C GLU A 38 -12.19 -38.95 -6.11
N ASP A 39 -11.50 -38.16 -6.95
CA ASP A 39 -11.45 -36.70 -6.83
C ASP A 39 -12.82 -36.05 -6.95
N LEU A 40 -13.66 -36.55 -7.88
CA LEU A 40 -15.01 -36.03 -8.05
C LEU A 40 -15.87 -36.32 -6.80
N ILE A 41 -15.75 -37.51 -6.20
CA ILE A 41 -16.44 -37.85 -4.96
C ILE A 41 -15.95 -36.95 -3.82
N GLN A 42 -14.65 -36.66 -3.73
CA GLN A 42 -14.11 -35.74 -2.75
C GLN A 42 -14.62 -34.31 -2.97
N PHE A 43 -14.65 -33.83 -4.22
CA PHE A 43 -15.25 -32.54 -4.56
C PHE A 43 -16.74 -32.47 -4.17
N LEU A 44 -17.50 -33.55 -4.34
CA LEU A 44 -18.90 -33.61 -3.93
C LEU A 44 -19.11 -33.42 -2.43
N THR A 45 -18.13 -33.73 -1.59
CA THR A 45 -18.22 -33.48 -0.13
C THR A 45 -18.26 -31.99 0.22
N VAL A 46 -17.76 -31.14 -0.68
CA VAL A 46 -17.76 -29.67 -0.55
C VAL A 46 -18.57 -28.97 -1.62
N TYR A 47 -19.25 -29.74 -2.46
CA TYR A 47 -20.18 -29.20 -3.43
C TYR A 47 -21.27 -28.44 -2.68
N THR A 48 -21.45 -27.16 -3.02
CA THR A 48 -22.32 -26.17 -2.34
C THR A 48 -21.78 -25.52 -1.05
N THR A 49 -20.57 -25.81 -0.61
CA THR A 49 -19.93 -24.98 0.43
C THR A 49 -19.49 -23.64 -0.15
N GLN A 50 -19.63 -22.56 0.61
CA GLN A 50 -19.21 -21.23 0.19
C GLN A 50 -17.72 -21.21 -0.18
N TRP A 51 -17.44 -20.67 -1.36
CA TRP A 51 -16.09 -20.46 -1.86
C TRP A 51 -15.68 -19.00 -1.62
N GLY A 52 -14.46 -18.80 -1.11
CA GLY A 52 -13.98 -17.47 -0.71
C GLY A 52 -14.25 -17.15 0.77
N PRO A 53 -13.90 -15.94 1.21
CA PRO A 53 -14.08 -15.52 2.60
C PRO A 53 -15.57 -15.53 2.98
N ASP A 54 -15.86 -16.00 4.19
CA ASP A 54 -17.18 -15.82 4.79
C ASP A 54 -17.33 -14.37 5.26
N LEU A 55 -18.04 -13.56 4.47
CA LEU A 55 -18.34 -12.17 4.80
C LEU A 55 -19.51 -12.01 5.78
N SER A 56 -20.12 -13.13 6.24
CA SER A 56 -21.20 -13.12 7.24
C SER A 56 -20.70 -13.23 8.69
N VAL A 57 -19.39 -13.32 8.89
CA VAL A 57 -18.75 -13.29 10.22
C VAL A 57 -19.09 -11.96 10.91
N PRO A 58 -19.46 -11.96 12.20
CA PRO A 58 -19.77 -10.73 12.93
C PRO A 58 -18.61 -9.72 12.85
N CYS A 59 -18.92 -8.45 12.62
CA CYS A 59 -17.97 -7.34 12.68
C CYS A 59 -17.56 -7.05 14.13
N ASP A 60 -16.78 -7.94 14.74
CA ASP A 60 -16.25 -7.78 16.09
C ASP A 60 -14.89 -7.06 16.11
N TYR A 61 -14.23 -6.95 14.95
CA TYR A 61 -13.04 -6.13 14.77
C TYR A 61 -13.35 -4.66 15.04
N GLN A 62 -12.88 -4.17 16.20
CA GLN A 62 -13.09 -2.78 16.60
C GLN A 62 -12.14 -1.79 15.89
N GLY A 63 -11.10 -2.30 15.23
CA GLY A 63 -10.06 -1.47 14.63
C GLY A 63 -9.19 -0.71 15.65
N THR A 64 -8.10 -0.17 15.15
CA THR A 64 -7.29 0.89 15.77
C THR A 64 -7.92 2.26 15.51
N SER A 65 -7.51 3.29 16.24
CA SER A 65 -8.00 4.66 16.01
C SER A 65 -7.81 5.13 14.56
N MET A 66 -6.71 4.74 13.93
CA MET A 66 -6.44 5.03 12.52
C MET A 66 -7.45 4.31 11.62
N GLU A 67 -7.69 3.01 11.83
CA GLU A 67 -8.67 2.24 11.06
C GLU A 67 -10.11 2.71 11.24
N THR A 68 -10.48 3.15 12.46
CA THR A 68 -11.80 3.71 12.73
C THR A 68 -12.00 5.02 11.98
N LEU A 69 -11.05 5.96 12.09
CA LEU A 69 -11.07 7.17 11.25
C LEU A 69 -11.15 6.78 9.77
N PHE A 70 -10.51 5.66 9.42
CA PHE A 70 -10.51 5.15 8.06
C PHE A 70 -11.86 4.70 7.55
N ALA A 71 -12.53 3.87 8.32
CA ALA A 71 -13.89 3.48 8.05
C ALA A 71 -14.82 4.69 8.02
N ASP A 72 -14.73 5.60 8.99
CA ASP A 72 -15.67 6.73 9.13
C ASP A 72 -15.61 7.68 7.93
N LEU A 73 -14.41 8.02 7.46
CA LEU A 73 -14.23 8.87 6.28
C LEU A 73 -14.75 8.17 5.00
N ILE A 74 -14.46 6.89 4.84
CA ILE A 74 -14.92 6.11 3.68
C ILE A 74 -16.43 5.90 3.70
N ASN A 75 -17.04 5.70 4.86
CA ASN A 75 -18.49 5.52 5.00
C ASN A 75 -19.26 6.84 4.90
N GLY A 76 -18.58 7.96 5.17
CA GLY A 76 -19.19 9.30 5.23
C GLY A 76 -19.74 9.65 6.62
N ASP A 77 -19.38 8.89 7.65
CA ASP A 77 -19.70 9.16 9.05
C ASP A 77 -18.83 10.28 9.64
N ALA A 78 -17.69 10.55 9.00
CA ALA A 78 -16.84 11.70 9.27
C ALA A 78 -16.49 12.47 7.99
N THR A 79 -16.12 13.74 8.16
CA THR A 79 -15.56 14.59 7.10
C THR A 79 -14.17 15.06 7.53
N LEU A 80 -13.21 14.98 6.60
CA LEU A 80 -11.86 15.51 6.82
C LEU A 80 -11.89 17.03 6.58
N ASP A 81 -11.82 17.82 7.64
CA ASP A 81 -11.95 19.28 7.57
C ASP A 81 -10.64 19.93 7.11
N SER A 82 -9.51 19.42 7.60
CA SER A 82 -8.19 19.86 7.17
C SER A 82 -7.10 18.86 7.50
N LEU A 83 -5.96 19.02 6.85
CA LEU A 83 -4.75 18.25 7.10
C LEU A 83 -3.56 19.20 7.17
N TYR A 84 -2.92 19.30 8.33
CA TYR A 84 -1.60 19.89 8.40
C TYR A 84 -0.58 18.88 7.91
N PHE A 85 0.37 19.31 7.09
CA PHE A 85 1.53 18.51 6.73
C PHE A 85 2.81 19.28 7.03
N ALA A 86 3.87 18.54 7.33
CA ALA A 86 5.23 19.04 7.33
C ALA A 86 6.18 17.93 6.89
N TYR A 87 7.23 18.29 6.17
CA TYR A 87 8.28 17.37 5.80
C TYR A 87 9.63 18.05 5.74
N SER A 88 10.67 17.24 5.94
CA SER A 88 12.07 17.61 5.77
C SER A 88 12.77 16.48 5.06
N ILE A 89 13.07 16.67 3.77
CA ILE A 89 13.75 15.69 2.92
C ILE A 89 15.12 16.19 2.48
N TYR A 90 16.07 15.26 2.42
CA TYR A 90 17.47 15.52 2.13
C TYR A 90 18.03 14.47 1.18
N ASP A 91 18.74 14.92 0.15
CA ASP A 91 19.42 14.03 -0.78
C ASP A 91 20.73 14.64 -1.29
N SER A 92 21.57 13.79 -1.87
CA SER A 92 22.82 14.16 -2.51
C SER A 92 22.91 13.53 -3.89
N ALA A 93 23.40 14.29 -4.87
CA ALA A 93 23.55 13.83 -6.23
C ALA A 93 24.89 14.28 -6.83
N LEU A 94 25.46 13.46 -7.70
CA LEU A 94 26.61 13.83 -8.51
C LEU A 94 26.14 14.70 -9.68
N VAL A 95 26.63 15.94 -9.76
CA VAL A 95 26.24 16.91 -10.78
C VAL A 95 27.45 17.44 -11.54
N PHE A 96 27.23 17.88 -12.78
CA PHE A 96 28.21 18.63 -13.55
C PHE A 96 27.93 20.13 -13.41
N VAL A 97 28.93 20.90 -13.01
CA VAL A 97 28.87 22.36 -12.99
C VAL A 97 29.77 22.94 -14.08
N PRO A 98 29.38 24.03 -14.77
CA PRO A 98 30.11 24.54 -15.94
C PRO A 98 31.61 24.82 -15.75
N GLU A 99 32.06 25.01 -14.51
CA GLU A 99 33.44 25.33 -14.15
C GLU A 99 34.23 24.14 -13.56
N CYS A 100 33.62 22.96 -13.45
CA CYS A 100 34.27 21.76 -12.92
C CYS A 100 34.27 20.64 -13.98
N PRO A 101 35.45 20.19 -14.47
CA PRO A 101 35.53 19.08 -15.42
C PRO A 101 35.19 17.72 -14.78
N GLU A 102 35.20 17.63 -13.45
CA GLU A 102 34.81 16.44 -12.68
C GLU A 102 33.40 16.63 -12.10
N GLN A 103 32.71 15.52 -11.84
CA GLN A 103 31.45 15.57 -11.11
C GLN A 103 31.70 16.03 -9.69
N VAL A 104 30.82 16.90 -9.19
CA VAL A 104 30.82 17.35 -7.80
C VAL A 104 29.61 16.78 -7.09
N MET A 105 29.79 16.38 -5.82
CA MET A 105 28.67 16.02 -4.97
C MET A 105 27.94 17.29 -4.56
N ALA A 106 26.70 17.43 -4.98
CA ALA A 106 25.78 18.46 -4.51
C ALA A 106 24.83 17.86 -3.47
N TYR A 107 24.27 18.72 -2.64
CA TYR A 107 23.32 18.37 -1.59
C TYR A 107 22.09 19.27 -1.72
N ASN A 108 20.92 18.72 -1.41
CA ASN A 108 19.68 19.46 -1.41
C ASN A 108 18.86 19.10 -0.19
N ALA A 109 18.31 20.12 0.46
CA ALA A 109 17.38 19.99 1.58
C ALA A 109 16.12 20.75 1.22
N VAL A 110 14.98 20.07 1.25
CA VAL A 110 13.67 20.68 1.02
C VAL A 110 12.86 20.50 2.30
N GLU A 111 12.51 21.61 2.92
CA GLU A 111 11.72 21.66 4.15
C GLU A 111 10.46 22.47 3.89
N ARG A 112 9.31 21.89 4.19
CA ARG A 112 8.04 22.56 3.94
C ARG A 112 6.98 22.15 4.94
N SER A 113 6.03 23.04 5.16
CA SER A 113 4.80 22.76 5.90
C SER A 113 3.64 23.52 5.28
N GLY A 114 2.43 23.02 5.50
CA GLY A 114 1.22 23.62 4.95
C GLY A 114 -0.02 23.02 5.58
N VAL A 115 -1.18 23.53 5.17
CA VAL A 115 -2.47 22.98 5.57
C VAL A 115 -3.36 22.86 4.35
N ILE A 116 -3.82 21.64 4.08
CA ILE A 116 -4.87 21.36 3.12
C ILE A 116 -6.22 21.48 3.82
N ARG A 117 -7.21 22.11 3.18
CA ARG A 117 -8.52 22.50 3.73
C ARG A 117 -9.69 22.06 2.86
N SER A 118 -9.41 21.66 1.62
CA SER A 118 -10.44 21.22 0.68
C SER A 118 -10.34 19.73 0.50
N PHE A 119 -11.33 19.01 1.02
CA PHE A 119 -11.46 17.56 0.87
C PHE A 119 -12.83 17.21 0.30
N ASP A 120 -12.84 16.28 -0.65
CA ASP A 120 -14.04 15.73 -1.24
C ASP A 120 -14.06 14.22 -1.06
N ARG A 121 -15.23 13.67 -0.72
CA ARG A 121 -15.50 12.24 -0.75
C ARG A 121 -16.19 11.87 -2.07
N LEU A 122 -15.53 11.03 -2.86
CA LEU A 122 -15.99 10.58 -4.16
C LEU A 122 -16.17 9.06 -4.17
N VAL A 123 -17.20 8.58 -4.85
CA VAL A 123 -17.35 7.17 -5.23
C VAL A 123 -17.22 7.11 -6.75
N LEU A 124 -16.19 6.43 -7.24
CA LEU A 124 -15.90 6.30 -8.66
C LEU A 124 -16.83 5.27 -9.32
N ASP A 125 -16.93 5.30 -10.64
CA ASP A 125 -17.80 4.39 -11.42
C ASP A 125 -17.44 2.90 -11.23
N ASP A 126 -16.20 2.60 -10.84
CA ASP A 126 -15.71 1.27 -10.52
C ASP A 126 -15.92 0.87 -9.04
N GLY A 127 -16.64 1.70 -8.27
CA GLY A 127 -16.96 1.44 -6.87
C GLY A 127 -15.87 1.86 -5.88
N ARG A 128 -14.69 2.27 -6.35
CA ARG A 128 -13.63 2.79 -5.47
C ARG A 128 -14.12 4.04 -4.76
N THR A 129 -13.83 4.13 -3.46
CA THR A 129 -14.11 5.33 -2.68
C THR A 129 -12.82 6.09 -2.46
N VAL A 130 -12.84 7.40 -2.67
CA VAL A 130 -11.68 8.27 -2.54
C VAL A 130 -12.04 9.49 -1.70
N ILE A 131 -11.23 9.75 -0.67
CA ILE A 131 -11.15 11.03 0.02
C ILE A 131 -9.99 11.76 -0.64
N THR A 132 -10.30 12.73 -1.49
CA THR A 132 -9.30 13.44 -2.29
C THR A 132 -9.22 14.90 -1.88
N SER A 133 -8.06 15.50 -2.11
CA SER A 133 -7.86 16.93 -1.91
C SER A 133 -6.98 17.53 -2.98
N GLY A 134 -6.79 18.84 -2.90
CA GLY A 134 -5.87 19.54 -3.78
C GLY A 134 -6.03 21.04 -3.68
N GLU A 135 -4.97 21.74 -3.31
CA GLU A 135 -4.97 23.20 -3.36
C GLU A 135 -3.57 23.76 -3.58
N GLU A 136 -3.52 25.05 -3.96
CA GLU A 136 -2.26 25.78 -4.08
C GLU A 136 -1.85 26.33 -2.71
N ILE A 137 -0.67 25.93 -2.27
CA ILE A 137 -0.02 26.41 -1.06
C ILE A 137 1.29 27.04 -1.52
N ASP A 138 1.60 28.27 -1.11
CA ASP A 138 2.80 29.02 -1.50
C ASP A 138 3.20 28.96 -3.00
N GLY A 139 2.22 28.91 -3.90
CA GLY A 139 2.46 28.85 -5.35
C GLY A 139 2.68 27.44 -5.91
N PHE A 140 2.55 26.40 -5.09
CA PHE A 140 2.69 25.00 -5.49
C PHE A 140 1.46 24.18 -5.12
N PHE A 141 1.02 23.34 -6.04
CA PHE A 141 -0.10 22.44 -5.79
C PHE A 141 0.32 21.31 -4.84
N ALA A 142 -0.44 21.11 -3.76
CA ALA A 142 -0.27 19.99 -2.84
C ALA A 142 -1.61 19.25 -2.69
N PHE A 143 -1.53 17.93 -2.53
CA PHE A 143 -2.70 17.08 -2.32
C PHE A 143 -2.40 15.96 -1.33
N PHE A 144 -3.47 15.45 -0.74
CA PHE A 144 -3.52 14.25 0.07
C PHE A 144 -4.76 13.43 -0.29
N ASP A 145 -4.54 12.20 -0.73
CA ASP A 145 -5.56 11.28 -1.17
C ASP A 145 -5.55 10.05 -0.29
N TRP A 146 -6.74 9.51 -0.10
CA TRP A 146 -6.93 8.22 0.52
C TRP A 146 -8.03 7.45 -0.17
N ARG A 147 -7.69 6.23 -0.57
CA ARG A 147 -8.46 5.40 -1.47
C ARG A 147 -8.81 4.07 -0.81
N PHE A 148 -9.99 3.56 -1.13
CA PHE A 148 -10.42 2.20 -0.86
C PHE A 148 -10.86 1.53 -2.16
N ASP A 149 -10.29 0.36 -2.40
CA ASP A 149 -10.61 -0.51 -3.52
C ASP A 149 -11.45 -1.72 -3.02
N PRO A 150 -12.74 -1.79 -3.41
CA PRO A 150 -13.63 -2.86 -2.96
C PRO A 150 -13.31 -4.22 -3.61
N ASP A 151 -12.67 -4.27 -4.78
CA ASP A 151 -12.36 -5.52 -5.46
C ASP A 151 -11.21 -6.26 -4.75
N GLY A 152 -10.23 -5.49 -4.26
CA GLY A 152 -9.11 -6.00 -3.48
C GLY A 152 -9.35 -6.01 -1.97
N GLY A 153 -10.33 -5.25 -1.47
CA GLY A 153 -10.45 -4.96 -0.05
C GLY A 153 -9.23 -4.22 0.50
N VAL A 154 -8.61 -3.38 -0.33
CA VAL A 154 -7.33 -2.72 -0.04
C VAL A 154 -7.48 -1.21 0.04
N TYR A 155 -6.57 -0.59 0.77
CA TYR A 155 -6.54 0.83 1.04
C TYR A 155 -5.18 1.40 0.61
N SER A 156 -5.16 2.68 0.26
CA SER A 156 -3.92 3.41 -0.02
C SER A 156 -4.03 4.90 0.33
N LEU A 157 -2.90 5.49 0.65
CA LEU A 157 -2.67 6.89 0.98
C LEU A 157 -1.61 7.45 0.02
N GLU A 158 -1.81 8.68 -0.39
CA GLU A 158 -0.89 9.39 -1.26
C GLU A 158 -0.84 10.85 -0.84
N PHE A 159 0.36 11.40 -0.74
CA PHE A 159 0.61 12.81 -0.55
C PHE A 159 1.54 13.29 -1.65
N GLY A 160 1.19 14.37 -2.35
CA GLY A 160 2.06 14.96 -3.35
C GLY A 160 2.20 16.46 -3.15
N ASP A 161 3.39 16.97 -3.46
CA ASP A 161 3.68 18.39 -3.40
C ASP A 161 4.56 18.80 -4.60
N ALA A 162 4.01 19.65 -5.47
CA ALA A 162 4.71 20.14 -6.64
C ALA A 162 5.96 20.98 -6.32
N ALA A 163 6.09 21.52 -5.10
CA ALA A 163 7.30 22.19 -4.63
C ALA A 163 8.50 21.26 -4.65
N ILE A 164 8.28 19.97 -4.34
CA ILE A 164 9.32 18.95 -4.38
C ILE A 164 9.89 18.88 -5.79
N VAL A 165 9.07 18.74 -6.84
CA VAL A 165 9.55 18.72 -8.23
C VAL A 165 10.35 19.97 -8.58
N ALA A 166 9.84 21.15 -8.19
CA ALA A 166 10.44 22.43 -8.54
C ALA A 166 11.82 22.64 -7.90
N GLU A 167 12.01 22.09 -6.71
CA GLU A 167 13.24 22.23 -5.91
C GLU A 167 14.14 20.98 -5.99
N ALA A 168 13.66 19.90 -6.61
CA ALA A 168 14.30 18.59 -6.57
C ALA A 168 15.35 18.33 -7.63
N ALA A 169 15.33 18.91 -8.83
CA ALA A 169 16.20 18.37 -9.90
C ALA A 169 17.70 18.65 -9.62
N PRO A 170 18.61 17.65 -9.70
CA PRO A 170 18.46 16.22 -10.07
C PRO A 170 18.39 15.22 -8.88
N PHE A 171 18.09 15.72 -7.69
CA PHE A 171 17.89 15.00 -6.44
C PHE A 171 16.60 14.17 -6.40
N PHE A 172 16.48 13.36 -5.36
CA PHE A 172 15.34 12.53 -4.97
C PHE A 172 14.92 11.49 -6.03
N GLY A 173 15.80 11.14 -6.97
CA GLY A 173 15.50 10.18 -8.03
C GLY A 173 14.37 10.62 -8.98
N GLY A 174 13.98 11.90 -8.96
CA GLY A 174 12.81 12.41 -9.68
C GLY A 174 11.46 12.08 -9.02
N LEU A 175 11.47 11.58 -7.78
CA LEU A 175 10.26 11.37 -6.99
C LEU A 175 9.67 12.71 -6.55
N TRP A 176 8.34 12.74 -6.41
CA TRP A 176 7.59 13.96 -6.12
C TRP A 176 6.37 13.76 -5.23
N HIS A 177 6.09 12.52 -4.88
CA HIS A 177 5.02 12.16 -3.96
C HIS A 177 5.50 11.11 -2.96
N TYR A 178 4.84 11.12 -1.82
CA TYR A 178 4.90 10.14 -0.75
C TYR A 178 3.67 9.24 -0.90
N ALA A 179 3.85 7.93 -0.96
CA ALA A 179 2.74 7.01 -1.11
C ALA A 179 3.04 5.71 -0.40
N ASN A 180 2.00 4.94 -0.10
CA ASN A 180 2.16 3.59 0.38
C ASN A 180 1.66 2.57 -0.65
N ASP A 181 2.06 1.30 -0.48
CA ASP A 181 1.52 0.19 -1.26
C ASP A 181 0.13 -0.25 -0.76
N HIS A 182 -0.66 -0.89 -1.59
CA HIS A 182 -2.02 -1.31 -1.27
C HIS A 182 -2.04 -2.29 -0.09
N PHE A 183 -2.72 -1.95 1.01
CA PHE A 183 -2.79 -2.76 2.21
C PHE A 183 -4.22 -3.22 2.51
N GLY A 184 -4.36 -4.45 3.00
CA GLY A 184 -5.61 -4.94 3.60
C GLY A 184 -5.64 -4.68 5.10
N LEU A 185 -6.81 -4.81 5.72
CA LEU A 185 -6.95 -4.81 7.19
C LEU A 185 -6.58 -6.19 7.77
N PRO A 186 -6.04 -6.26 9.01
CA PRO A 186 -5.68 -5.12 9.86
C PRO A 186 -4.44 -4.37 9.36
N LEU A 187 -4.34 -3.08 9.66
CA LEU A 187 -3.13 -2.28 9.39
C LEU A 187 -1.92 -2.87 10.11
N PRO A 188 -0.70 -2.68 9.58
CA PRO A 188 0.52 -3.01 10.31
C PRO A 188 0.57 -2.30 11.66
N GLU A 189 1.09 -2.94 12.71
CA GLU A 189 1.15 -2.37 14.07
C GLU A 189 1.95 -1.05 14.16
N SER A 190 2.85 -0.80 13.19
CA SER A 190 3.59 0.46 13.08
C SER A 190 2.75 1.63 12.57
N TRP A 191 1.57 1.35 12.02
CA TRP A 191 0.64 2.35 11.54
C TRP A 191 -0.28 2.78 12.67
N ASN A 192 -0.26 4.06 13.01
CA ASN A 192 -1.11 4.56 14.07
C ASN A 192 -1.51 6.02 13.86
N LEU A 193 -2.51 6.43 14.63
CA LEU A 193 -2.96 7.79 14.77
C LEU A 193 -2.84 8.15 16.25
N ASP A 194 -1.99 9.14 16.55
CA ASP A 194 -1.77 9.65 17.91
C ASP A 194 -1.86 11.19 17.95
N GLU A 195 -1.45 11.79 19.08
CA GLU A 195 -1.49 13.25 19.28
C GLU A 195 -0.59 14.03 18.30
N LEU A 196 0.39 13.39 17.67
CA LEU A 196 1.31 13.97 16.70
C LEU A 196 0.88 13.74 15.25
N GLY A 197 -0.20 12.99 15.01
CA GLY A 197 -0.80 12.77 13.70
C GLY A 197 -0.81 11.31 13.25
N LEU A 198 -0.87 11.12 11.94
CA LEU A 198 -0.76 9.83 11.28
C LEU A 198 0.71 9.43 11.18
N HIS A 199 1.02 8.25 11.70
CA HIS A 199 2.33 7.62 11.56
C HIS A 199 2.15 6.36 10.75
N PHE A 200 2.74 6.32 9.56
CA PHE A 200 2.75 5.13 8.74
C PHE A 200 4.02 5.14 7.89
N PRO A 201 4.85 4.08 7.92
CA PRO A 201 5.99 3.98 7.02
C PRO A 201 5.50 3.95 5.57
N ALA A 202 6.09 4.78 4.72
CA ALA A 202 6.01 4.56 3.30
C ALA A 202 6.96 3.44 2.86
N TYR A 203 6.91 3.10 1.57
CA TYR A 203 7.58 1.92 1.02
C TYR A 203 8.84 2.31 0.24
N GLU A 204 9.80 1.36 0.17
CA GLU A 204 11.04 1.51 -0.58
C GLU A 204 10.76 2.07 -1.98
N SER A 205 11.46 3.15 -2.36
CA SER A 205 11.24 3.94 -3.58
C SER A 205 10.16 5.03 -3.52
N THR A 206 9.70 5.46 -2.34
CA THR A 206 9.01 6.76 -2.19
C THR A 206 9.85 7.78 -1.41
N LEU A 207 9.30 8.98 -1.19
CA LEU A 207 10.05 10.09 -0.61
C LEU A 207 10.53 9.86 0.84
N GLU A 208 10.02 8.86 1.57
CA GLU A 208 10.41 8.65 2.97
C GLU A 208 11.86 8.21 3.15
N GLN A 209 12.47 7.63 2.11
CA GLN A 209 13.90 7.30 2.15
C GLN A 209 14.79 8.54 2.23
N TYR A 210 14.24 9.72 1.94
CA TYR A 210 14.95 10.99 1.95
C TYR A 210 14.69 11.80 3.21
N GLY A 211 13.76 11.42 4.09
CA GLY A 211 13.53 12.19 5.31
C GLY A 211 12.21 11.90 6.03
N GLU A 212 11.79 12.86 6.84
CA GLU A 212 10.65 12.71 7.74
C GLU A 212 9.43 13.45 7.21
N PHE A 213 8.25 12.84 7.40
CA PHE A 213 6.95 13.37 7.05
C PHE A 213 6.04 13.35 8.27
N GLN A 214 5.23 14.38 8.42
CA GLN A 214 4.22 14.52 9.46
C GLN A 214 2.89 14.92 8.82
N PHE A 215 1.83 14.21 9.17
CA PHE A 215 0.48 14.46 8.70
C PHE A 215 -0.47 14.51 9.89
N VAL A 216 -1.11 15.66 10.15
CA VAL A 216 -2.01 15.84 11.29
C VAL A 216 -3.42 16.14 10.78
N PRO A 217 -4.32 15.14 10.75
CA PRO A 217 -5.68 15.31 10.27
C PRO A 217 -6.56 15.98 11.34
N TYR A 218 -7.50 16.78 10.88
CA TYR A 218 -8.60 17.33 11.66
C TYR A 218 -9.90 16.95 10.97
N TRP A 219 -10.80 16.30 11.71
CA TRP A 219 -12.06 15.82 11.18
C TRP A 219 -13.21 16.12 12.13
N SER A 220 -14.40 16.18 11.55
CA SER A 220 -15.67 16.35 12.25
C SER A 220 -16.57 15.16 11.97
N ALA A 221 -17.41 14.81 12.95
CA ALA A 221 -18.50 13.88 12.69
C ALA A 221 -19.51 14.55 11.76
N THR A 222 -20.07 13.81 10.82
CA THR A 222 -21.12 14.32 9.96
C THR A 222 -22.37 14.61 10.81
N GLU A 223 -22.90 15.83 10.77
CA GLU A 223 -24.17 16.15 11.43
C GLU A 223 -25.32 15.51 10.64
N ASP A 224 -26.17 14.72 11.33
CA ASP A 224 -27.42 14.13 10.80
C ASP A 224 -28.45 15.18 10.33
#